data_AF-A0A3B9JC41-F1
#
_entry.id   AF-A0A3B9JC41-F1
#
_cell.length_a   1.000
_cell.length_b   1.000
_cell.length_c   1.000
_cell.angle_alpha   90.00
_cell.angle_beta   90.00
_cell.angle_gamma   90.00
#
_symmetry.space_group_name_H-M   'P 1'
#
loop_
_entity.id
_entity.type
_entity.pdbx_description
1 polymer ?
#
loop_
_entity_poly.entity_id
_entity_poly.type
_entity_poly.pdbx_seq_one_letter_code
_entity_poly.pdbx_strand_id
1 'polypeptide(L)'
;MSAVWMTKSGEDLLVNEATVADHEKLGWTRKKIAISDDGQSLGIPSGSAVNYQIGATVLELLQVAHYQSMPVAASAVGVHAAVPLTDEIQIVVSGITSPDVPRTITVKGNTSGMSGDVLVTGRNVHGQAINDTIALDGTTEVEGVRAFDSVIGIALPEETHTPTAQVETATAAGTITGSGNASVVVTAAGMTGTPKTIAVAVLENDTAAVWAGKVRTALGNDAAVAALFTVGGEGAAIVLTRKTPAANDATLNIALDNGTCTGITTAATSANTTAGVGYDTVSIGIGNKFGMPNPLGLASLLLVKLFDGSADDGTLSVDPAEVDKNLYAVDGTPNGEKAIDLYYLQ
;
A
#
# COMPACT_ATOMS: atom_id res chain seq x y z
N MET A 1 -45.94 1.18 -47.88
CA MET A 1 -46.58 2.00 -48.92
C MET A 1 -45.82 3.31 -49.00
N SER A 2 -45.33 3.69 -50.17
CA SER A 2 -44.72 5.00 -50.39
C SER A 2 -45.80 6.08 -50.43
N ALA A 3 -45.58 7.17 -49.70
CA ALA A 3 -46.43 8.34 -49.71
C ALA A 3 -45.64 9.54 -50.22
N VAL A 4 -46.29 10.41 -51.00
CA VAL A 4 -45.69 11.60 -51.59
C VAL A 4 -46.35 12.82 -50.99
N TRP A 5 -45.52 13.77 -50.56
CA TRP A 5 -46.01 15.05 -50.08
C TRP A 5 -46.21 16.00 -51.26
N MET A 6 -47.41 16.56 -51.38
CA MET A 6 -47.77 17.50 -52.42
C MET A 6 -48.27 18.82 -51.82
N THR A 7 -48.09 19.92 -52.55
CA THR A 7 -48.50 21.27 -52.15
C THR A 7 -49.30 21.95 -53.25
N LYS A 8 -50.27 22.78 -52.87
CA LYS A 8 -51.06 23.60 -53.79
C LYS A 8 -51.55 24.85 -53.07
N SER A 9 -51.24 26.03 -53.60
CA SER A 9 -51.75 27.31 -53.07
C SER A 9 -51.52 27.53 -51.55
N GLY A 10 -50.45 26.97 -50.98
CA GLY A 10 -50.13 27.07 -49.55
C GLY A 10 -50.71 25.96 -48.68
N GLU A 11 -51.53 25.06 -49.24
CA GLU A 11 -51.99 23.84 -48.56
C GLU A 11 -51.06 22.67 -48.86
N ASP A 12 -50.92 21.78 -47.87
CA ASP A 12 -50.00 20.65 -47.88
C ASP A 12 -50.79 19.35 -47.64
N LEU A 13 -50.56 18.32 -48.45
CA LEU A 13 -51.25 17.03 -48.37
C LEU A 13 -50.29 15.85 -48.57
N LEU A 14 -50.40 14.82 -47.74
CA LEU A 14 -49.71 13.55 -47.93
C LEU A 14 -50.62 12.59 -48.69
N VAL A 15 -50.23 12.19 -49.90
CA VAL A 15 -51.01 11.28 -50.74
C VAL A 15 -50.28 9.96 -50.96
N ASN A 16 -51.03 8.90 -51.26
CA ASN A 16 -50.43 7.64 -51.68
C ASN A 16 -49.79 7.82 -53.06
N GLU A 17 -48.61 7.25 -53.29
CA GLU A 17 -47.90 7.26 -54.58
C GLU A 17 -48.83 6.88 -55.75
N ALA A 18 -49.72 5.91 -55.54
CA ALA A 18 -50.67 5.44 -56.55
C ALA A 18 -51.67 6.52 -57.03
N THR A 19 -51.85 7.59 -56.26
CA THR A 19 -52.84 8.66 -56.53
C THR A 19 -52.20 10.00 -56.91
N VAL A 20 -50.86 10.06 -57.00
CA VAL A 20 -50.13 11.31 -57.28
C VAL A 20 -50.51 11.92 -58.61
N ALA A 21 -50.61 11.12 -59.67
CA ALA A 21 -50.93 11.61 -61.01
C ALA A 21 -52.30 12.30 -61.08
N ASP A 22 -53.27 11.86 -60.26
CA ASP A 22 -54.60 12.49 -60.21
C ASP A 22 -54.57 13.81 -59.44
N HIS A 23 -53.75 13.91 -58.39
CA HIS A 23 -53.53 15.16 -57.68
C HIS A 23 -52.71 16.17 -58.52
N GLU A 24 -51.75 15.71 -59.33
CA GLU A 24 -51.01 16.56 -60.29
C GLU A 24 -51.95 17.21 -61.32
N LYS A 25 -52.94 16.45 -61.85
CA LYS A 25 -53.99 16.99 -62.74
C LYS A 25 -54.85 18.05 -62.04
N LEU A 26 -55.02 17.93 -60.73
CA LEU A 26 -55.73 18.92 -59.90
C LEU A 26 -54.85 20.13 -59.54
N GLY A 27 -53.62 20.22 -60.06
CA GLY A 27 -52.71 21.35 -59.86
C GLY A 27 -51.88 21.26 -58.58
N TRP A 28 -51.79 20.09 -57.95
CA TRP A 28 -50.86 19.87 -56.84
C TRP A 28 -49.46 19.58 -57.38
N THR A 29 -48.43 20.12 -56.76
CA THR A 29 -47.04 19.86 -57.12
C THR A 29 -46.35 19.07 -56.03
N ARG A 30 -45.41 18.19 -56.40
CA ARG A 30 -44.63 17.43 -55.42
C ARG A 30 -43.76 18.40 -54.63
N LYS A 31 -43.84 18.33 -53.31
CA LYS A 31 -42.99 19.11 -52.41
C LYS A 31 -41.70 18.32 -52.22
N LYS A 32 -40.58 18.84 -52.73
CA LYS A 32 -39.27 18.28 -52.42
C LYS A 32 -39.05 18.47 -50.91
N ILE A 33 -38.75 17.39 -50.20
CA ILE A 33 -38.30 17.49 -48.81
C ILE A 33 -37.07 18.40 -48.84
N ALA A 34 -37.19 19.60 -48.27
CA ALA A 34 -36.07 20.52 -48.16
C ALA A 34 -35.16 19.96 -47.07
N ILE A 35 -34.07 19.35 -47.50
CA ILE A 35 -32.88 19.22 -46.67
C ILE A 35 -32.22 20.60 -46.72
N SER A 36 -31.84 21.15 -45.57
CA SER A 36 -31.07 22.40 -45.54
C SER A 36 -29.82 22.29 -46.41
N ASP A 37 -29.31 23.43 -46.88
CA ASP A 37 -28.15 23.47 -47.78
C ASP A 37 -26.89 22.84 -47.16
N ASP A 38 -26.84 22.73 -45.83
CA ASP A 38 -25.77 22.05 -45.08
C ASP A 38 -26.01 20.54 -44.84
N GLY A 39 -27.14 19.99 -45.29
CA GLY A 39 -27.48 18.58 -45.12
C GLY A 39 -27.96 18.17 -43.73
N GLN A 40 -28.03 19.11 -42.77
CA GLN A 40 -28.11 18.80 -41.33
C GLN A 40 -29.54 18.91 -40.75
N SER A 41 -30.47 19.57 -41.45
CA SER A 41 -31.82 19.80 -40.94
C SER A 41 -32.91 19.46 -41.96
N LEU A 42 -33.98 18.88 -41.44
CA LEU A 42 -35.20 18.54 -42.16
C LEU A 42 -36.31 19.48 -41.68
N GLY A 43 -36.84 20.30 -42.58
CA GLY A 43 -38.01 21.13 -42.27
C GLY A 43 -39.27 20.26 -42.20
N ILE A 44 -39.75 19.95 -40.99
CA ILE A 44 -40.96 19.15 -40.77
C ILE A 44 -42.08 20.07 -40.23
N PRO A 45 -43.27 20.11 -40.84
CA PRO A 45 -44.39 20.89 -40.32
C PRO A 45 -44.92 20.30 -39.02
N SER A 46 -45.49 21.18 -38.19
CA SER A 46 -46.22 20.79 -36.99
C SER A 46 -47.26 19.70 -37.29
N GLY A 47 -47.24 18.63 -36.50
CA GLY A 47 -48.19 17.50 -36.60
C GLY A 47 -47.77 16.34 -37.51
N SER A 48 -46.60 16.40 -38.15
CA SER A 48 -46.06 15.27 -38.93
C SER A 48 -45.12 14.39 -38.11
N ALA A 49 -45.27 13.06 -38.19
CA ALA A 49 -44.34 12.12 -37.60
C ALA A 49 -43.25 11.74 -38.61
N VAL A 50 -41.98 11.92 -38.24
CA VAL A 50 -40.85 11.36 -38.99
C VAL A 50 -40.46 10.04 -38.35
N ASN A 51 -40.67 8.95 -39.08
CA ASN A 51 -40.07 7.66 -38.72
C ASN A 51 -38.61 7.68 -39.19
N TYR A 52 -37.71 7.97 -38.26
CA TYR A 52 -36.28 7.84 -38.48
C TYR A 52 -35.90 6.35 -38.42
N GLN A 53 -35.68 5.71 -39.57
CA GLN A 53 -35.06 4.39 -39.62
C GLN A 53 -33.54 4.56 -39.67
N ILE A 54 -32.88 4.30 -38.55
CA ILE A 54 -31.41 4.19 -38.49
C ILE A 54 -31.05 2.87 -39.17
N GLY A 55 -30.65 2.93 -40.43
CA GLY A 55 -30.11 1.77 -41.12
C GLY A 55 -28.72 1.47 -40.60
N ALA A 56 -28.52 0.36 -39.87
CA ALA A 56 -27.25 -0.29 -39.49
C ALA A 56 -26.08 0.59 -38.98
N THR A 57 -26.27 1.88 -38.71
CA THR A 57 -25.26 2.76 -38.12
C THR A 57 -25.41 2.74 -36.61
N VAL A 58 -24.30 2.40 -35.94
CA VAL A 58 -24.17 2.46 -34.49
C VAL A 58 -24.35 3.92 -34.07
N LEU A 59 -25.34 4.17 -33.21
CA LEU A 59 -25.49 5.46 -32.55
C LEU A 59 -24.48 5.49 -31.39
N GLU A 60 -23.30 6.07 -31.60
CA GLU A 60 -22.36 6.35 -30.51
C GLU A 60 -22.87 7.58 -29.76
N LEU A 61 -23.67 7.34 -28.71
CA LEU A 61 -24.09 8.38 -27.77
C LEU A 61 -22.90 8.68 -26.85
N LEU A 62 -22.16 9.74 -27.13
CA LEU A 62 -21.14 10.25 -26.22
C LEU A 62 -21.82 10.78 -24.94
N GLN A 63 -21.52 10.18 -23.80
CA GLN A 63 -22.07 10.59 -22.50
C GLN A 63 -20.98 11.19 -21.62
N VAL A 64 -21.29 12.30 -20.94
CA VAL A 64 -20.42 12.85 -19.90
C VAL A 64 -20.68 12.09 -18.61
N ALA A 65 -19.66 11.41 -18.11
CA ALA A 65 -19.61 10.82 -16.79
C ALA A 65 -18.94 11.78 -15.78
N HIS A 66 -19.35 11.66 -14.52
CA HIS A 66 -18.80 12.39 -13.39
C HIS A 66 -18.39 11.39 -12.30
N TYR A 67 -17.14 11.47 -11.86
CA TYR A 67 -16.61 10.70 -10.74
C TYR A 67 -16.12 11.67 -9.66
N GLN A 68 -16.63 11.48 -8.44
CA GLN A 68 -16.27 12.28 -7.28
C GLN A 68 -15.91 11.35 -6.12
N SER A 69 -14.82 11.64 -5.43
CA SER A 69 -14.41 10.96 -4.20
C SER A 69 -13.70 11.92 -3.25
N MET A 70 -13.66 11.60 -1.94
CA MET A 70 -12.89 12.34 -0.94
C MET A 70 -11.86 11.39 -0.31
N PRO A 71 -10.81 11.03 -1.04
CA PRO A 71 -9.94 9.95 -0.60
C PRO A 71 -9.05 10.37 0.56
N VAL A 72 -8.75 9.42 1.44
CA VAL A 72 -7.77 9.57 2.52
C VAL A 72 -6.36 9.71 1.94
N ALA A 73 -5.48 10.34 2.71
CA ALA A 73 -4.08 10.52 2.32
C ALA A 73 -3.40 9.18 1.95
N ALA A 74 -2.45 9.23 1.02
CA ALA A 74 -1.54 8.11 0.76
C ALA A 74 -0.77 7.73 2.04
N SER A 75 -0.42 6.45 2.17
CA SER A 75 0.21 5.92 3.37
C SER A 75 1.02 4.67 3.05
N ALA A 76 2.28 4.62 3.48
CA ALA A 76 3.16 3.47 3.32
C ALA A 76 2.71 2.22 4.11
N VAL A 77 1.70 2.34 4.97
CA VAL A 77 1.15 1.26 5.82
C VAL A 77 -0.38 1.18 5.74
N GLY A 78 -0.99 1.76 4.69
CA GLY A 78 -2.44 1.84 4.54
C GLY A 78 -3.13 0.49 4.30
N VAL A 79 -2.42 -0.51 3.80
CA VAL A 79 -2.97 -1.85 3.53
C VAL A 79 -2.57 -2.85 4.61
N HIS A 80 -1.28 -2.87 4.97
CA HIS A 80 -0.76 -3.73 6.01
C HIS A 80 0.47 -3.09 6.66
N ALA A 81 0.57 -3.22 7.99
CA ALA A 81 1.77 -2.83 8.74
C ALA A 81 3.00 -3.63 8.27
N ALA A 82 4.20 -3.18 8.62
CA ALA A 82 5.44 -3.85 8.26
C ALA A 82 5.45 -5.32 8.74
N VAL A 83 5.66 -6.25 7.80
CA VAL A 83 5.72 -7.69 8.06
C VAL A 83 7.19 -8.14 7.99
N PRO A 84 7.74 -8.77 9.04
CA PRO A 84 9.06 -9.40 8.98
C PRO A 84 9.11 -10.49 7.91
N LEU A 85 10.16 -10.49 7.10
CA LEU A 85 10.42 -11.54 6.13
C LEU A 85 10.88 -12.83 6.83
N THR A 86 10.82 -13.94 6.09
CA THR A 86 11.26 -15.27 6.52
C THR A 86 12.11 -15.88 5.42
N ASP A 87 12.76 -17.01 5.69
CA ASP A 87 13.54 -17.77 4.72
C ASP A 87 12.69 -18.47 3.62
N GLU A 88 11.37 -18.34 3.69
CA GLU A 88 10.42 -18.77 2.68
C GLU A 88 9.46 -17.64 2.27
N ILE A 89 8.89 -17.73 1.07
CA ILE A 89 7.82 -16.84 0.59
C ILE A 89 6.64 -16.89 1.56
N GLN A 90 6.18 -15.72 2.02
CA GLN A 90 5.04 -15.62 2.92
C GLN A 90 3.78 -15.20 2.19
N ILE A 91 2.68 -15.90 2.47
CA ILE A 91 1.34 -15.56 1.94
C ILE A 91 0.49 -14.97 3.06
N VAL A 92 0.27 -13.66 2.99
CA VAL A 92 -0.57 -12.91 3.92
C VAL A 92 -2.00 -12.84 3.38
N VAL A 93 -2.97 -13.31 4.16
CA VAL A 93 -4.42 -13.33 3.80
C VAL A 93 -5.34 -12.79 4.90
N SER A 94 -4.75 -12.21 5.96
CA SER A 94 -5.48 -11.66 7.11
C SER A 94 -4.82 -10.38 7.57
N GLY A 95 -5.54 -9.52 8.28
CA GLY A 95 -5.02 -8.21 8.72
C GLY A 95 -4.83 -7.21 7.57
N ILE A 96 -5.39 -7.51 6.39
CA ILE A 96 -5.34 -6.67 5.20
C ILE A 96 -6.49 -5.66 5.25
N THR A 97 -6.15 -4.39 5.05
CA THR A 97 -7.11 -3.30 4.84
C THR A 97 -7.15 -2.95 3.35
N SER A 98 -8.33 -2.89 2.76
CA SER A 98 -8.48 -2.43 1.38
C SER A 98 -8.38 -0.90 1.29
N PRO A 99 -7.97 -0.35 0.15
CA PRO A 99 -8.10 1.07 -0.14
C PRO A 99 -9.53 1.59 0.10
N ASP A 100 -9.66 2.88 0.41
CA ASP A 100 -10.92 3.58 0.63
C ASP A 100 -11.71 3.83 -0.67
N VAL A 101 -10.98 3.97 -1.78
CA VAL A 101 -11.46 3.99 -3.17
C VAL A 101 -10.47 3.18 -4.01
N PRO A 102 -10.79 2.78 -5.26
CA PRO A 102 -9.84 2.07 -6.11
C PRO A 102 -8.53 2.85 -6.30
N ARG A 103 -7.39 2.30 -5.86
CA ARG A 103 -6.06 2.95 -5.96
C ARG A 103 -4.92 1.95 -6.11
N THR A 104 -3.79 2.43 -6.59
CA THR A 104 -2.53 1.69 -6.58
C THR A 104 -2.09 1.34 -5.16
N ILE A 105 -1.32 0.26 -5.06
CA ILE A 105 -0.69 -0.19 -3.81
C ILE A 105 0.80 0.18 -3.85
N THR A 106 1.37 0.47 -2.69
CA THR A 106 2.82 0.71 -2.55
C THR A 106 3.47 -0.36 -1.70
N VAL A 107 4.76 -0.58 -1.92
CA VAL A 107 5.59 -1.48 -1.12
C VAL A 107 6.87 -0.78 -0.71
N LYS A 108 7.36 -1.07 0.50
CA LYS A 108 8.57 -0.44 1.02
C LYS A 108 9.27 -1.38 2.00
N GLY A 109 10.58 -1.57 1.80
CA GLY A 109 11.45 -2.26 2.76
C GLY A 109 11.93 -1.34 3.89
N ASN A 110 12.38 -1.93 4.99
CA ASN A 110 12.99 -1.19 6.11
C ASN A 110 14.49 -0.96 5.95
N THR A 111 15.17 -1.72 5.09
CA THR A 111 16.62 -1.71 4.95
C THR A 111 17.04 -1.47 3.50
N SER A 112 18.13 -0.73 3.30
CA SER A 112 18.72 -0.53 1.96
C SER A 112 19.20 -1.86 1.37
N GLY A 113 19.07 -2.03 0.06
CA GLY A 113 19.55 -3.24 -0.61
C GLY A 113 18.58 -4.42 -0.57
N MET A 114 17.44 -4.31 0.12
CA MET A 114 16.36 -5.28 -0.04
C MET A 114 15.89 -5.29 -1.49
N SER A 115 15.73 -6.50 -2.03
CA SER A 115 15.23 -6.75 -3.38
C SER A 115 14.28 -7.94 -3.36
N GLY A 116 13.49 -8.10 -4.41
CA GLY A 116 12.47 -9.15 -4.52
C GLY A 116 11.12 -8.57 -4.92
N ASP A 117 10.23 -9.46 -5.34
CA ASP A 117 8.92 -9.09 -5.85
C ASP A 117 7.84 -9.35 -4.81
N VAL A 118 7.01 -8.33 -4.58
CA VAL A 118 5.77 -8.45 -3.80
C VAL A 118 4.61 -8.63 -4.75
N LEU A 119 3.92 -9.76 -4.65
CA LEU A 119 2.71 -10.02 -5.44
C LEU A 119 1.48 -9.61 -4.63
N VAL A 120 0.79 -8.57 -5.08
CA VAL A 120 -0.49 -8.15 -4.52
C VAL A 120 -1.61 -8.76 -5.34
N THR A 121 -2.56 -9.43 -4.68
CA THR A 121 -3.74 -10.02 -5.31
C THR A 121 -5.00 -9.40 -4.72
N GLY A 122 -5.98 -9.14 -5.58
CA GLY A 122 -7.19 -8.44 -5.18
C GLY A 122 -8.23 -8.38 -6.28
N ARG A 123 -9.11 -7.38 -6.20
CA ARG A 123 -10.12 -7.09 -7.23
C ARG A 123 -10.05 -5.64 -7.69
N ASN A 124 -10.38 -5.41 -8.94
CA ASN A 124 -10.60 -4.08 -9.50
C ASN A 124 -12.00 -3.54 -9.16
N VAL A 125 -12.32 -2.33 -9.61
CA VAL A 125 -13.61 -1.64 -9.38
C VAL A 125 -14.82 -2.37 -9.97
N HIS A 126 -14.61 -3.29 -10.91
CA HIS A 126 -15.67 -4.15 -11.47
C HIS A 126 -15.76 -5.52 -10.77
N GLY A 127 -15.01 -5.71 -9.67
CA GLY A 127 -14.96 -6.95 -8.91
C GLY A 127 -14.18 -8.08 -9.59
N GLN A 128 -13.47 -7.82 -10.69
CA GLN A 128 -12.67 -8.83 -11.38
C GLN A 128 -11.35 -9.04 -10.66
N ALA A 129 -10.87 -10.29 -10.62
CA ALA A 129 -9.61 -10.60 -9.97
C ALA A 129 -8.43 -10.00 -10.76
N ILE A 130 -7.51 -9.37 -10.04
CA ILE A 130 -6.29 -8.76 -10.58
C ILE A 130 -5.10 -9.09 -9.70
N ASN A 131 -3.90 -8.98 -10.30
CA ASN A 131 -2.63 -9.06 -9.61
C ASN A 131 -1.69 -7.95 -10.04
N ASP A 132 -0.85 -7.50 -9.12
CA ASP A 132 0.24 -6.57 -9.41
C ASP A 132 1.52 -7.08 -8.74
N THR A 133 2.60 -7.11 -9.50
CA THR A 133 3.91 -7.55 -9.02
C THR A 133 4.77 -6.31 -8.88
N ILE A 134 5.10 -5.94 -7.65
CA ILE A 134 5.82 -4.71 -7.32
C ILE A 134 7.19 -5.09 -6.78
N ALA A 135 8.25 -4.72 -7.50
CA ALA A 135 9.62 -4.96 -7.09
C ALA A 135 10.01 -4.01 -5.95
N LEU A 136 10.64 -4.55 -4.90
CA LEU A 136 11.21 -3.76 -3.81
C LEU A 136 12.45 -2.99 -4.28
N ASP A 137 12.62 -1.77 -3.76
CA ASP A 137 13.82 -0.95 -3.93
C ASP A 137 14.35 -0.47 -2.57
N GLY A 138 14.71 -1.43 -1.71
CA GLY A 138 15.20 -1.14 -0.37
C GLY A 138 14.22 -0.27 0.44
N THR A 139 14.71 0.88 0.89
CA THR A 139 13.93 1.88 1.66
C THR A 139 13.11 2.83 0.79
N THR A 140 13.23 2.77 -0.54
CA THR A 140 12.41 3.58 -1.45
C THR A 140 11.02 2.97 -1.53
N GLU A 141 9.98 3.80 -1.41
CA GLU A 141 8.62 3.35 -1.61
C GLU A 141 8.36 3.20 -3.12
N VAL A 142 7.94 2.00 -3.53
CA VAL A 142 7.64 1.67 -4.91
C VAL A 142 6.13 1.53 -5.07
N GLU A 143 5.57 2.27 -6.02
CA GLU A 143 4.14 2.22 -6.33
C GLU A 143 3.88 1.27 -7.49
N GLY A 144 2.83 0.46 -7.35
CA GLY A 144 2.35 -0.44 -8.40
C GLY A 144 1.72 0.30 -9.59
N VAL A 145 1.22 -0.50 -10.52
CA VAL A 145 0.68 -0.04 -11.82
C VAL A 145 -0.79 -0.40 -12.03
N ARG A 146 -1.43 -1.05 -11.05
CA ARG A 146 -2.86 -1.38 -11.09
C ARG A 146 -3.60 -0.85 -9.87
N ALA A 147 -4.82 -0.35 -10.08
CA ALA A 147 -5.72 0.07 -9.03
C ALA A 147 -6.54 -1.10 -8.46
N PHE A 148 -6.45 -1.27 -7.15
CA PHE A 148 -7.20 -2.25 -6.37
C PHE A 148 -8.38 -1.55 -5.68
N ASP A 149 -9.57 -2.10 -5.87
CA ASP A 149 -10.75 -1.80 -5.06
C ASP A 149 -10.74 -2.61 -3.75
N SER A 150 -10.27 -3.86 -3.84
CA SER A 150 -10.03 -4.68 -2.66
C SER A 150 -8.73 -5.46 -2.77
N VAL A 151 -8.00 -5.58 -1.66
CA VAL A 151 -6.81 -6.43 -1.55
C VAL A 151 -7.19 -7.66 -0.74
N ILE A 152 -6.85 -8.84 -1.24
CA ILE A 152 -7.24 -10.12 -0.61
C ILE A 152 -6.04 -11.00 -0.25
N GLY A 153 -4.88 -10.74 -0.86
CA GLY A 153 -3.67 -11.51 -0.57
C GLY A 153 -2.41 -10.75 -0.96
N ILE A 154 -1.35 -10.94 -0.19
CA ILE A 154 -0.02 -10.37 -0.44
C ILE A 154 0.97 -11.52 -0.32
N ALA A 155 1.76 -11.79 -1.37
CA ALA A 155 2.91 -12.67 -1.29
C ALA A 155 4.17 -11.80 -1.11
N LEU A 156 4.89 -12.03 -0.01
CA LEU A 156 6.15 -11.35 0.30
C LEU A 156 7.33 -12.22 -0.11
N PRO A 157 8.44 -11.63 -0.58
CA PRO A 157 9.64 -12.38 -0.94
C PRO A 157 10.33 -12.98 0.28
N GLU A 158 11.28 -13.88 0.03
CA GLU A 158 12.18 -14.43 1.02
C GLU A 158 13.12 -13.35 1.58
N GLU A 159 13.53 -13.52 2.83
CA GLU A 159 14.55 -12.70 3.48
C GLU A 159 15.92 -12.98 2.85
N THR A 160 16.60 -11.92 2.39
CA THR A 160 17.91 -12.04 1.74
C THR A 160 19.06 -11.57 2.62
N HIS A 161 18.80 -10.71 3.61
CA HIS A 161 19.77 -10.36 4.63
C HIS A 161 19.75 -11.38 5.76
N THR A 162 20.90 -11.70 6.34
CA THR A 162 20.95 -12.60 7.49
C THR A 162 20.71 -11.80 8.78
N PRO A 163 19.57 -11.97 9.47
CA PRO A 163 19.35 -11.32 10.76
C PRO A 163 20.33 -11.87 11.79
N THR A 164 20.81 -11.02 12.70
CA THR A 164 21.83 -11.39 13.68
C THR A 164 21.39 -10.98 15.08
N ALA A 165 21.36 -11.95 16.00
CA ALA A 165 21.13 -11.66 17.41
C ALA A 165 22.35 -10.95 18.02
N GLN A 166 22.12 -9.83 18.69
CA GLN A 166 23.17 -9.12 19.42
C GLN A 166 23.72 -9.98 20.56
N VAL A 167 25.05 -9.95 20.76
CA VAL A 167 25.76 -10.65 21.84
C VAL A 167 26.59 -9.67 22.66
N GLU A 168 26.28 -9.60 23.94
CA GLU A 168 27.01 -8.80 24.94
C GLU A 168 27.81 -9.70 25.86
N THR A 169 29.08 -9.37 26.10
CA THR A 169 29.99 -10.14 26.94
C THR A 169 30.60 -9.30 28.04
N ALA A 170 30.30 -9.64 29.29
CA ALA A 170 31.04 -9.18 30.46
C ALA A 170 32.11 -10.21 30.87
N THR A 171 33.26 -9.74 31.35
CA THR A 171 34.34 -10.60 31.84
C THR A 171 34.55 -10.37 33.33
N ALA A 172 34.28 -11.39 34.13
CA ALA A 172 34.55 -11.40 35.55
C ALA A 172 36.06 -11.30 35.83
N ALA A 173 36.43 -10.48 36.81
CA ALA A 173 37.81 -10.32 37.25
C ALA A 173 37.89 -10.18 38.77
N GLY A 174 39.02 -10.63 39.33
CA GLY A 174 39.23 -10.70 40.77
C GLY A 174 38.69 -12.00 41.39
N THR A 175 39.24 -12.32 42.57
CA THR A 175 38.82 -13.43 43.43
C THR A 175 38.11 -12.83 44.63
N ILE A 176 36.99 -13.41 45.02
CA ILE A 176 36.21 -12.91 46.15
C ILE A 176 37.04 -13.05 47.44
N THR A 177 37.24 -11.95 48.15
CA THR A 177 38.00 -11.87 49.41
C THR A 177 37.10 -11.75 50.64
N GLY A 178 35.80 -11.52 50.42
CA GLY A 178 34.79 -11.44 51.48
C GLY A 178 33.44 -11.85 50.92
N SER A 179 32.81 -12.83 51.57
CA SER A 179 31.50 -13.35 51.17
C SER A 179 30.42 -12.26 51.24
N GLY A 180 29.40 -12.35 50.38
CA GLY A 180 28.32 -11.39 50.32
C GLY A 180 27.59 -11.47 48.99
N ASN A 181 26.96 -10.38 48.57
CA ASN A 181 26.33 -10.30 47.26
C ASN A 181 27.14 -9.42 46.33
N ALA A 182 27.48 -9.93 45.15
CA ALA A 182 27.90 -9.11 44.02
C ALA A 182 26.70 -8.34 43.48
N SER A 183 26.93 -7.12 43.01
CA SER A 183 25.93 -6.28 42.35
C SER A 183 26.13 -6.39 40.84
N VAL A 184 25.17 -7.00 40.14
CA VAL A 184 25.19 -7.11 38.68
C VAL A 184 24.07 -6.25 38.12
N VAL A 185 24.41 -5.23 37.34
CA VAL A 185 23.41 -4.34 36.73
C VAL A 185 23.30 -4.63 35.25
N VAL A 186 22.11 -5.03 34.80
CA VAL A 186 21.80 -5.22 33.38
C VAL A 186 21.02 -4.02 32.87
N THR A 187 21.56 -3.36 31.85
CA THR A 187 20.87 -2.30 31.09
C THR A 187 20.56 -2.82 29.70
N ALA A 188 19.34 -2.64 29.21
CA ALA A 188 18.92 -3.09 27.89
C ALA A 188 17.60 -2.43 27.49
N ALA A 189 17.54 -1.86 26.29
CA ALA A 189 16.30 -1.33 25.73
C ALA A 189 15.25 -2.44 25.58
N GLY A 190 14.02 -2.17 26.01
CA GLY A 190 12.92 -3.14 25.98
C GLY A 190 12.94 -4.20 27.09
N MET A 191 13.92 -4.16 28.02
CA MET A 191 13.91 -5.03 29.20
C MET A 191 13.10 -4.40 30.34
N THR A 192 12.12 -5.12 30.89
CA THR A 192 11.32 -4.65 32.02
C THR A 192 12.19 -4.34 33.24
N GLY A 193 12.07 -3.11 33.76
CA GLY A 193 12.81 -2.67 34.94
C GLY A 193 14.27 -2.30 34.68
N THR A 194 14.63 -1.96 33.43
CA THR A 194 15.99 -1.51 33.09
C THR A 194 16.28 -0.07 33.57
N PRO A 195 17.51 0.24 34.04
CA PRO A 195 18.56 -0.69 34.48
C PRO A 195 18.13 -1.53 35.68
N LYS A 196 18.46 -2.83 35.68
CA LYS A 196 18.06 -3.77 36.73
C LYS A 196 19.26 -4.30 37.50
N THR A 197 19.28 -4.09 38.81
CA THR A 197 20.29 -4.67 39.70
C THR A 197 19.85 -6.05 40.19
N ILE A 198 20.72 -7.04 40.01
CA ILE A 198 20.55 -8.42 40.43
C ILE A 198 21.65 -8.72 41.44
N ALA A 199 21.24 -9.04 42.67
CA ALA A 199 22.16 -9.42 43.74
C ALA A 199 22.55 -10.90 43.58
N VAL A 200 23.84 -11.19 43.50
CA VAL A 200 24.35 -12.55 43.30
C VAL A 200 25.19 -12.98 44.49
N ALA A 201 24.72 -13.98 45.23
CA ALA A 201 25.45 -14.51 46.38
C ALA A 201 26.77 -15.16 45.95
N VAL A 202 27.87 -14.70 46.55
CA VAL A 202 29.24 -15.18 46.31
C VAL A 202 29.93 -15.48 47.64
N LEU A 203 30.90 -16.38 47.60
CA LEU A 203 31.63 -16.85 48.77
C LEU A 203 33.11 -16.49 48.63
N GLU A 204 33.75 -16.27 49.77
CA GLU A 204 35.20 -16.08 49.85
C GLU A 204 35.94 -17.21 49.12
N ASN A 205 36.99 -16.84 48.38
CA ASN A 205 37.78 -17.70 47.49
C ASN A 205 37.08 -18.16 46.20
N ASP A 206 35.85 -17.72 45.91
CA ASP A 206 35.31 -17.88 44.56
C ASP A 206 36.24 -17.16 43.55
N THR A 207 36.84 -17.92 42.64
CA THR A 207 37.62 -17.35 41.55
C THR A 207 36.69 -16.63 40.56
N ALA A 208 37.26 -15.81 39.67
CA ALA A 208 36.54 -15.15 38.59
C ALA A 208 35.59 -16.09 37.81
N ALA A 209 36.07 -17.30 37.50
CA ALA A 209 35.28 -18.29 36.80
C ALA A 209 34.10 -18.84 37.63
N VAL A 210 34.32 -19.03 38.94
CA VAL A 210 33.30 -19.56 39.84
C VAL A 210 32.18 -18.55 40.05
N TRP A 211 32.51 -17.30 40.40
CA TRP A 211 31.46 -16.30 40.64
C TRP A 211 30.77 -15.88 39.34
N ALA A 212 31.46 -15.86 38.18
CA ALA A 212 30.79 -15.69 36.88
C ALA A 212 29.73 -16.77 36.63
N GLY A 213 30.00 -18.03 37.01
CA GLY A 213 29.01 -19.11 36.94
C GLY A 213 27.77 -18.84 37.80
N LYS A 214 27.95 -18.26 38.98
CA LYS A 214 26.84 -17.84 39.86
C LYS A 214 26.05 -16.69 39.24
N VAL A 215 26.72 -15.72 38.60
CA VAL A 215 26.07 -14.63 37.87
C VAL A 215 25.23 -15.17 36.72
N ARG A 216 25.79 -16.04 35.86
CA ARG A 216 25.05 -16.67 34.76
C ARG A 216 23.78 -17.36 35.25
N THR A 217 23.87 -18.10 36.37
CA THR A 217 22.71 -18.76 36.99
C THR A 217 21.66 -17.75 37.46
N ALA A 218 22.09 -16.68 38.15
CA ALA A 218 21.18 -15.65 38.65
C ALA A 218 20.48 -14.89 37.51
N LEU A 219 21.21 -14.52 36.46
CA LEU A 219 20.65 -13.87 35.27
C LEU A 219 19.66 -14.79 34.54
N GLY A 220 19.95 -16.08 34.44
CA GLY A 220 19.05 -17.06 33.81
C GLY A 220 17.75 -17.29 34.58
N ASN A 221 17.76 -17.08 35.90
CA ASN A 221 16.56 -17.16 36.75
C ASN A 221 15.78 -15.84 36.82
N ASP A 222 16.37 -14.72 36.40
CA ASP A 222 15.68 -13.43 36.37
C ASP A 222 14.71 -13.37 35.19
N ALA A 223 13.41 -13.27 35.47
CA ALA A 223 12.38 -13.33 34.44
C ALA A 223 12.48 -12.21 33.38
N ALA A 224 12.97 -11.01 33.75
CA ALA A 224 13.10 -9.91 32.80
C ALA A 224 14.29 -10.13 31.85
N VAL A 225 15.42 -10.61 32.38
CA VAL A 225 16.60 -10.96 31.58
C VAL A 225 16.28 -12.18 30.70
N ALA A 226 15.73 -13.25 31.29
CA ALA A 226 15.43 -14.49 30.60
C ALA A 226 14.31 -14.35 29.55
N ALA A 227 13.45 -13.32 29.64
CA ALA A 227 12.48 -13.02 28.59
C ALA A 227 13.15 -12.55 27.30
N LEU A 228 14.27 -11.83 27.40
CA LEU A 228 14.88 -11.11 26.28
C LEU A 228 16.19 -11.73 25.79
N PHE A 229 16.88 -12.45 26.67
CA PHE A 229 18.21 -13.01 26.42
C PHE A 229 18.28 -14.50 26.75
N THR A 230 19.08 -15.20 25.97
CA THR A 230 19.68 -16.47 26.37
C THR A 230 20.98 -16.16 27.11
N VAL A 231 21.12 -16.65 28.34
CA VAL A 231 22.31 -16.46 29.16
C VAL A 231 23.30 -17.59 28.89
N GLY A 232 24.56 -17.25 28.63
CA GLY A 232 25.63 -18.20 28.34
C GLY A 232 27.00 -17.70 28.81
N GLY A 233 28.07 -18.26 28.22
CA GLY A 233 29.46 -17.99 28.58
C GLY A 233 30.09 -19.09 29.42
N GLU A 234 31.41 -19.14 29.43
CA GLU A 234 32.22 -20.13 30.15
C GLU A 234 33.38 -19.45 30.89
N GLY A 235 33.94 -20.15 31.87
CA GLY A 235 34.98 -19.56 32.72
C GLY A 235 34.51 -18.23 33.30
N ALA A 236 35.31 -17.18 33.11
CA ALA A 236 35.03 -15.82 33.56
C ALA A 236 34.05 -15.04 32.66
N ALA A 237 33.67 -15.56 31.48
CA ALA A 237 32.77 -14.86 30.56
C ALA A 237 31.31 -15.00 31.00
N ILE A 238 30.56 -13.91 30.93
CA ILE A 238 29.12 -13.80 31.17
C ILE A 238 28.52 -13.23 29.90
N VAL A 239 27.76 -14.04 29.17
CA VAL A 239 27.26 -13.70 27.83
C VAL A 239 25.75 -13.58 27.85
N LEU A 240 25.23 -12.50 27.27
CA LEU A 240 23.81 -12.35 26.95
C LEU A 240 23.65 -12.30 25.43
N THR A 241 22.93 -13.27 24.88
CA THR A 241 22.54 -13.29 23.46
C THR A 241 21.07 -12.94 23.34
N ARG A 242 20.71 -11.91 22.57
CA ARG A 242 19.30 -11.59 22.28
C ARG A 242 18.57 -12.81 21.73
N LYS A 243 17.35 -13.07 22.19
CA LYS A 243 16.54 -14.20 21.69
C LYS A 243 15.98 -13.95 20.29
N THR A 244 15.62 -12.70 20.01
CA THR A 244 15.10 -12.27 18.71
C THR A 244 16.08 -11.28 18.11
N PRO A 245 16.55 -11.51 16.87
CA PRO A 245 17.31 -10.52 16.12
C PRO A 245 16.61 -9.17 16.09
N ALA A 246 17.38 -8.12 16.33
CA ALA A 246 16.90 -6.75 16.36
C ALA A 246 18.06 -5.82 16.01
N ALA A 247 17.75 -4.58 15.66
CA ALA A 247 18.76 -3.55 15.52
C ALA A 247 19.61 -3.45 16.81
N ASN A 248 20.91 -3.20 16.63
CA ASN A 248 21.87 -3.16 17.72
C ASN A 248 21.45 -2.16 18.82
N ASP A 249 21.27 -2.67 20.04
CA ASP A 249 21.01 -1.88 21.23
C ASP A 249 22.34 -1.33 21.76
N ALA A 250 22.61 -0.05 21.48
CA ALA A 250 23.81 0.63 21.94
C ALA A 250 23.86 0.83 23.48
N THR A 251 22.76 0.56 24.19
CA THR A 251 22.67 0.70 25.65
C THR A 251 22.80 -0.63 26.39
N LEU A 252 22.87 -1.76 25.67
CA LEU A 252 23.04 -3.08 26.26
C LEU A 252 24.35 -3.13 27.05
N ASN A 253 24.26 -3.42 28.36
CA ASN A 253 25.40 -3.43 29.26
C ASN A 253 25.20 -4.42 30.42
N ILE A 254 26.30 -5.02 30.88
CA ILE A 254 26.38 -5.83 32.09
C ILE A 254 27.48 -5.22 32.98
N ALA A 255 27.09 -4.42 33.97
CA ALA A 255 28.02 -3.87 34.95
C ALA A 255 28.21 -4.84 36.12
N LEU A 256 29.45 -5.01 36.56
CA LEU A 256 29.85 -5.89 37.65
C LEU A 256 30.50 -5.07 38.76
N ASP A 257 29.91 -5.06 39.95
CA ASP A 257 30.43 -4.32 41.10
C ASP A 257 30.38 -5.16 42.37
N ASN A 258 31.18 -4.76 43.35
CA ASN A 258 31.05 -5.18 44.71
C ASN A 258 29.72 -4.62 45.25
N GLY A 259 28.81 -5.52 45.63
CA GLY A 259 27.62 -5.14 46.40
C GLY A 259 27.97 -5.11 47.88
N THR A 260 27.65 -6.20 48.57
CA THR A 260 28.10 -6.42 49.96
C THR A 260 29.30 -7.35 50.05
N CYS A 261 29.71 -8.01 48.95
CA CYS A 261 30.95 -8.77 48.88
C CYS A 261 32.17 -7.86 48.66
N THR A 262 33.37 -8.41 48.74
CA THR A 262 34.62 -7.74 48.36
C THR A 262 35.48 -8.63 47.46
N GLY A 263 36.37 -8.02 46.67
CA GLY A 263 37.38 -8.73 45.86
C GLY A 263 37.08 -8.80 44.36
N ILE A 264 35.93 -8.29 43.91
CA ILE A 264 35.68 -8.10 42.47
C ILE A 264 36.50 -6.91 41.98
N THR A 265 37.21 -7.10 40.86
CA THR A 265 37.69 -5.98 40.04
C THR A 265 36.48 -5.46 39.27
N THR A 266 35.96 -4.33 39.67
CA THR A 266 34.71 -3.77 39.14
C THR A 266 34.82 -3.47 37.65
N ALA A 267 33.77 -3.75 36.90
CA ALA A 267 33.65 -3.42 35.49
C ALA A 267 32.35 -2.65 35.26
N ALA A 268 32.44 -1.36 34.94
CA ALA A 268 31.26 -0.52 34.69
C ALA A 268 30.60 -0.81 33.33
N THR A 269 31.37 -1.35 32.38
CA THR A 269 30.92 -1.65 31.02
C THR A 269 31.29 -3.07 30.60
N SER A 270 30.42 -3.70 29.83
CA SER A 270 30.70 -4.92 29.07
C SER A 270 31.11 -4.61 27.63
N ALA A 271 31.43 -5.65 26.86
CA ALA A 271 31.80 -5.56 25.46
C ALA A 271 30.69 -6.06 24.54
N ASN A 272 30.31 -5.23 23.56
CA ASN A 272 29.48 -5.64 22.43
C ASN A 272 30.31 -6.52 21.50
N THR A 273 30.10 -7.83 21.59
CA THR A 273 30.89 -8.84 20.88
C THR A 273 30.30 -9.23 19.52
N THR A 274 28.99 -9.05 19.35
CA THR A 274 28.29 -9.22 18.07
C THR A 274 27.20 -8.19 17.98
N ALA A 275 27.23 -7.34 16.94
CA ALA A 275 26.20 -6.34 16.72
C ALA A 275 24.87 -6.99 16.29
N GLY A 276 23.76 -6.43 16.77
CA GLY A 276 22.42 -6.86 16.36
C GLY A 276 22.04 -6.35 14.97
N VAL A 277 21.47 -7.23 14.14
CA VAL A 277 20.79 -6.90 12.89
C VAL A 277 19.38 -7.47 12.97
N GLY A 278 18.37 -6.61 12.79
CA GLY A 278 16.97 -7.02 12.79
C GLY A 278 16.57 -7.73 11.51
N TYR A 279 15.37 -8.29 11.52
CA TYR A 279 14.75 -8.84 10.30
C TYR A 279 14.49 -7.73 9.28
N ASP A 280 14.57 -8.11 8.01
CA ASP A 280 13.97 -7.33 6.95
C ASP A 280 12.46 -7.30 7.12
N THR A 281 11.83 -6.15 6.88
CA THR A 281 10.38 -6.00 6.93
C THR A 281 9.86 -5.27 5.71
N VAL A 282 8.70 -5.67 5.22
CA VAL A 282 8.01 -4.99 4.11
C VAL A 282 6.68 -4.41 4.61
N SER A 283 6.48 -3.11 4.42
CA SER A 283 5.20 -2.45 4.63
C SER A 283 4.42 -2.31 3.33
N ILE A 284 3.09 -2.42 3.41
CA ILE A 284 2.20 -2.34 2.24
C ILE A 284 1.28 -1.14 2.41
N GLY A 285 1.37 -0.22 1.46
CA GLY A 285 0.72 1.05 1.49
C GLY A 285 -0.33 1.26 0.41
N ILE A 286 -0.95 2.43 0.46
CA ILE A 286 -1.90 2.92 -0.53
C ILE A 286 -1.27 4.10 -1.27
N GLY A 287 -1.23 4.02 -2.59
CA GLY A 287 -0.65 5.02 -3.47
C GLY A 287 -1.53 6.24 -3.69
N ASN A 288 -1.03 7.17 -4.51
CA ASN A 288 -1.71 8.43 -4.87
C ASN A 288 -2.23 8.42 -6.32
N LYS A 289 -2.29 7.25 -6.95
CA LYS A 289 -2.94 7.05 -8.24
C LYS A 289 -4.30 6.37 -8.05
N PHE A 290 -5.34 6.99 -8.60
CA PHE A 290 -6.74 6.63 -8.43
C PHE A 290 -7.25 5.88 -9.66
N GLY A 291 -7.90 4.74 -9.44
CA GLY A 291 -8.54 3.97 -10.49
C GLY A 291 -9.79 4.69 -11.03
N MET A 292 -9.88 4.82 -12.35
CA MET A 292 -11.10 5.31 -12.99
C MET A 292 -12.19 4.23 -12.92
N PRO A 293 -13.48 4.60 -12.72
CA PRO A 293 -14.57 3.63 -12.69
C PRO A 293 -14.78 2.87 -14.01
N ASN A 294 -14.35 3.45 -15.13
CA ASN A 294 -14.51 2.88 -16.47
C ASN A 294 -13.22 3.04 -17.28
N PRO A 295 -12.91 2.07 -18.16
CA PRO A 295 -11.74 2.18 -19.03
C PRO A 295 -11.92 3.30 -20.05
N LEU A 296 -10.84 4.03 -20.30
CA LEU A 296 -10.80 5.08 -21.31
C LEU A 296 -9.87 4.67 -22.45
N GLY A 297 -10.28 4.96 -23.68
CA GLY A 297 -9.42 4.70 -24.85
C GLY A 297 -8.29 5.73 -25.02
N LEU A 298 -8.49 6.95 -24.53
CA LEU A 298 -7.57 8.07 -24.69
C LEU A 298 -7.65 8.99 -23.47
N ALA A 299 -6.50 9.53 -23.03
CA ALA A 299 -6.45 10.47 -21.91
C ALA A 299 -7.21 11.78 -22.21
N SER A 300 -7.35 12.17 -23.48
CA SER A 300 -8.12 13.36 -23.90
C SER A 300 -9.63 13.24 -23.69
N LEU A 301 -10.13 12.05 -23.31
CA LEU A 301 -11.52 11.87 -22.91
C LEU A 301 -11.79 12.38 -21.50
N LEU A 302 -10.75 12.62 -20.69
CA LEU A 302 -10.85 13.36 -19.44
C LEU A 302 -10.95 14.86 -19.75
N LEU A 303 -12.11 15.44 -19.50
CA LEU A 303 -12.45 16.81 -19.85
C LEU A 303 -12.07 17.81 -18.76
N VAL A 304 -12.37 17.44 -17.51
CA VAL A 304 -12.17 18.29 -16.35
C VAL A 304 -11.59 17.46 -15.23
N LYS A 305 -10.56 18.01 -14.60
CA LYS A 305 -9.89 17.46 -13.43
C LYS A 305 -9.80 18.54 -12.36
N LEU A 306 -10.53 18.36 -11.26
CA LEU A 306 -10.50 19.26 -10.12
C LEU A 306 -10.01 18.54 -8.88
N PHE A 307 -9.26 19.27 -8.07
CA PHE A 307 -8.90 18.91 -6.71
C PHE A 307 -9.35 20.03 -5.78
N ASP A 308 -10.22 19.70 -4.83
CA ASP A 308 -10.81 20.64 -3.87
C ASP A 308 -11.44 21.87 -4.55
N GLY A 309 -12.16 21.61 -5.66
CA GLY A 309 -12.84 22.62 -6.48
C GLY A 309 -11.92 23.48 -7.37
N SER A 310 -10.60 23.27 -7.35
CA SER A 310 -9.64 23.97 -8.20
C SER A 310 -9.12 23.07 -9.31
N ALA A 311 -8.71 23.62 -10.45
CA ALA A 311 -8.10 22.83 -11.50
C ALA A 311 -6.84 22.11 -10.98
N ASP A 312 -6.73 20.81 -11.25
CA ASP A 312 -5.59 19.98 -10.83
C ASP A 312 -4.64 19.73 -12.01
N ASP A 313 -3.33 19.73 -11.76
CA ASP A 313 -2.32 19.48 -12.79
C ASP A 313 -2.00 17.99 -12.98
N GLY A 314 -2.75 17.11 -12.31
CA GLY A 314 -2.62 15.66 -12.37
C GLY A 314 -2.72 15.06 -13.77
N THR A 315 -2.22 13.85 -13.91
CA THR A 315 -2.12 13.14 -15.19
C THR A 315 -2.99 11.88 -15.20
N LEU A 316 -3.47 11.49 -16.38
CA LEU A 316 -4.26 10.28 -16.56
C LEU A 316 -3.50 9.30 -17.46
N SER A 317 -3.19 8.13 -16.91
CA SER A 317 -2.83 6.95 -17.69
C SER A 317 -4.10 6.21 -18.09
N VAL A 318 -4.15 5.69 -19.31
CA VAL A 318 -5.32 4.98 -19.84
C VAL A 318 -4.95 3.63 -20.42
N ASP A 319 -5.88 2.69 -20.32
CA ASP A 319 -5.81 1.40 -20.99
C ASP A 319 -7.23 0.99 -21.43
N PRO A 320 -7.50 0.82 -22.74
CA PRO A 320 -8.85 0.50 -23.22
C PRO A 320 -9.33 -0.90 -22.83
N ALA A 321 -8.43 -1.81 -22.45
CA ALA A 321 -8.75 -3.20 -22.15
C ALA A 321 -8.83 -3.48 -20.64
N GLU A 322 -8.03 -2.77 -19.83
CA GLU A 322 -7.87 -3.05 -18.41
C GLU A 322 -8.25 -1.82 -17.56
N VAL A 323 -9.43 -1.84 -16.94
CA VAL A 323 -9.95 -0.73 -16.13
C VAL A 323 -9.00 -0.35 -14.99
N ASP A 324 -8.33 -1.31 -14.38
CA ASP A 324 -7.41 -1.10 -13.26
C ASP A 324 -6.10 -0.41 -13.65
N LYS A 325 -5.80 -0.27 -14.96
CA LYS A 325 -4.67 0.54 -15.46
C LYS A 325 -5.06 1.98 -15.84
N ASN A 326 -6.34 2.32 -15.73
CA ASN A 326 -6.80 3.69 -15.94
C ASN A 326 -6.62 4.46 -14.64
N LEU A 327 -5.50 5.18 -14.55
CA LEU A 327 -4.99 5.74 -13.31
C LEU A 327 -4.88 7.26 -13.39
N TYR A 328 -5.67 7.96 -12.59
CA TYR A 328 -5.52 9.38 -12.37
C TYR A 328 -4.50 9.64 -11.25
N ALA A 329 -3.33 10.16 -11.61
CA ALA A 329 -2.33 10.65 -10.68
C ALA A 329 -2.67 12.10 -10.33
N VAL A 330 -3.29 12.32 -9.17
CA VAL A 330 -3.61 13.66 -8.67
C VAL A 330 -2.32 14.41 -8.29
N ASP A 331 -2.24 15.71 -8.60
CA ASP A 331 -1.11 16.56 -8.19
C ASP A 331 -1.32 17.12 -6.78
N GLY A 332 -2.57 17.25 -6.35
CA GLY A 332 -2.96 17.54 -4.97
C GLY A 332 -2.61 16.46 -3.93
N THR A 333 -2.82 16.80 -2.66
CA THR A 333 -2.62 15.91 -1.50
C THR A 333 -3.95 15.60 -0.82
N PRO A 334 -4.57 14.43 -1.10
CA PRO A 334 -5.80 14.00 -0.45
C PRO A 334 -5.67 13.89 1.08
N ASN A 335 -6.77 14.07 1.80
CA ASN A 335 -6.81 14.05 3.27
C ASN A 335 -8.10 13.47 3.87
N GLY A 336 -8.99 12.91 3.04
CA GLY A 336 -10.32 12.42 3.44
C GLY A 336 -11.41 13.50 3.43
N GLU A 337 -11.07 14.76 3.16
CA GLU A 337 -12.01 15.89 3.11
C GLU A 337 -12.02 16.57 1.74
N LYS A 338 -10.85 16.65 1.10
CA LYS A 338 -10.68 17.27 -0.23
C LYS A 338 -11.20 16.35 -1.32
N ALA A 339 -12.08 16.88 -2.16
CA ALA A 339 -12.67 16.13 -3.26
C ALA A 339 -11.70 16.03 -4.46
N ILE A 340 -11.67 14.86 -5.08
CA ILE A 340 -11.23 14.67 -6.46
C ILE A 340 -12.50 14.61 -7.31
N ASP A 341 -12.64 15.53 -8.27
CA ASP A 341 -13.79 15.61 -9.19
C ASP A 341 -13.31 15.50 -10.64
N LEU A 342 -13.71 14.41 -11.31
CA LEU A 342 -13.32 14.09 -12.68
C LEU A 342 -14.56 14.03 -13.58
N TYR A 343 -14.51 14.74 -14.71
CA TYR A 343 -15.54 14.66 -15.75
C TYR A 343 -14.93 14.14 -17.03
N TYR A 344 -15.54 13.12 -17.61
CA TYR A 344 -14.96 12.41 -18.75
C TYR A 344 -16.02 11.82 -19.68
N LEU A 345 -15.64 11.57 -20.94
CA LEU A 345 -16.53 11.02 -21.95
C LEU A 345 -16.49 9.48 -21.97
N GLN A 346 -17.65 8.87 -22.18
CA GLN A 346 -17.86 7.43 -22.41
C GLN A 346 -18.73 7.20 -23.63
#